data_AF-G4NT36-F1
#
_entry.id   AF-G4NT36-F1
#
_cell.length_a   1.000
_cell.length_b   1.000
_cell.length_c   1.000
_cell.angle_alpha   90.00
_cell.angle_beta   90.00
_cell.angle_gamma   90.00
#
_symmetry.space_group_name_H-M   'P 1'
#
loop_
_entity.id
_entity.type
_entity.pdbx_description
1 polymer ?
#
loop_
_entity_poly.entity_id
_entity_poly.type
_entity_poly.pdbx_seq_one_letter_code
_entity_poly.pdbx_strand_id
1 'polypeptide(L)' 'MIRIYEKSDSQFNNLAAAWSKMTRYDKSLFKPSFIILASDHQEEEVEKIAAALNIDFIEKFFINNTLSYSLFN' A
#
# COMPACT_ATOMS: atom_id res chain seq x y z
N MET A 1 -12.53 -4.47 6.75
CA MET A 1 -12.60 -4.93 5.34
C MET A 1 -11.25 -4.64 4.71
N ILE A 2 -10.62 -5.64 4.10
CA ILE A 2 -9.33 -5.49 3.42
C ILE A 2 -9.60 -5.32 1.93
N ARG A 3 -8.98 -4.33 1.31
CA ARG A 3 -9.02 -4.11 -0.14
C ARG A 3 -7.61 -4.09 -0.68
N ILE A 4 -7.38 -4.79 -1.78
CA ILE A 4 -6.08 -4.87 -2.45
C ILE A 4 -6.25 -4.29 -3.85
N TYR A 5 -5.34 -3.40 -4.23
CA TYR A 5 -5.29 -2.80 -5.56
C TYR A 5 -3.97 -3.13 -6.21
N GLU A 6 -4.02 -3.77 -7.37
CA GLU A 6 -2.84 -4.04 -8.19
C GLU A 6 -2.45 -2.80 -8.98
N LYS A 7 -1.17 -2.68 -9.35
CA LYS A 7 -0.63 -1.56 -10.14
C LYS A 7 -1.36 -1.30 -11.46
N SER A 8 -2.00 -2.33 -12.04
CA SER A 8 -2.80 -2.23 -13.26
C SER A 8 -4.16 -1.56 -13.06
N ASP A 9 -4.64 -1.44 -11.80
CA ASP A 9 -5.94 -0.86 -11.48
C ASP A 9 -5.89 0.68 -11.52
N SER A 10 -6.93 1.29 -12.11
CA SER A 10 -7.14 2.74 -12.05
C SER A 10 -7.19 3.31 -10.62
N GLN A 11 -7.74 2.55 -9.66
CA GLN A 11 -7.79 2.94 -8.25
C GLN A 11 -6.40 2.97 -7.61
N PHE A 12 -5.50 2.08 -8.04
CA PHE A 12 -4.11 2.11 -7.60
C PHE A 12 -3.46 3.45 -7.94
N ASN A 13 -3.64 3.96 -9.15
CA ASN A 13 -3.03 5.25 -9.55
C ASN A 13 -3.50 6.42 -8.67
N ASN A 14 -4.79 6.45 -8.32
CA ASN A 14 -5.34 7.49 -7.44
C ASN A 14 -4.76 7.40 -6.02
N LEU A 15 -4.65 6.18 -5.48
CA LEU A 15 -4.09 5.93 -4.14
C LEU A 15 -2.57 6.16 -4.11
N ALA A 16 -1.84 5.72 -5.14
CA ALA A 16 -0.42 5.95 -5.30
C ALA A 16 -0.12 7.46 -5.45
N ALA A 17 -0.96 8.21 -6.17
CA ALA A 17 -0.82 9.66 -6.26
C ALA A 17 -1.04 10.34 -4.90
N ALA A 18 -1.98 9.86 -4.07
CA ALA A 18 -2.15 10.35 -2.71
C ALA A 18 -0.94 10.02 -1.80
N TRP A 19 -0.40 8.79 -1.90
CA TRP A 19 0.81 8.36 -1.21
C TRP A 19 2.04 9.19 -1.60
N SER A 20 2.22 9.48 -2.89
CA SER A 20 3.37 10.23 -3.43
C SER A 20 3.48 11.67 -2.94
N LYS A 21 2.39 12.23 -2.39
CA LYS A 21 2.32 13.59 -1.85
C LYS A 21 2.75 13.67 -0.38
N MET A 22 2.88 12.55 0.31
CA MET A 22 3.51 12.46 1.64
C MET A 22 5.04 12.51 1.45
N THR A 23 5.79 13.23 2.29
CA THR A 23 7.26 13.47 2.19
C THR A 23 7.91 12.99 0.88
N ARG A 24 7.77 13.86 -0.14
CA ARG A 24 7.89 13.57 -1.58
C ARG A 24 9.20 12.96 -2.07
N TYR A 25 10.30 13.15 -1.34
CA TYR A 25 11.64 12.88 -1.86
C TYR A 25 11.97 11.39 -1.87
N ASP A 26 11.76 10.70 -0.74
CA ASP A 26 12.15 9.29 -0.58
C ASP A 26 11.21 8.34 -1.31
N LYS A 27 9.91 8.67 -1.34
CA LYS A 27 8.87 7.85 -1.98
C LYS A 27 9.01 7.75 -3.50
N SER A 28 9.64 8.72 -4.14
CA SER A 28 9.81 8.74 -5.60
C SER A 28 10.73 7.63 -6.13
N LEU A 29 11.59 7.07 -5.26
CA LEU A 29 12.50 5.98 -5.59
C LEU A 29 11.81 4.61 -5.57
N PHE A 30 10.65 4.51 -4.90
CA PHE A 30 9.93 3.25 -4.71
C PHE A 30 8.69 3.21 -5.60
N LYS A 31 8.49 2.12 -6.34
CA LYS A 31 7.33 1.90 -7.21
C LYS A 31 6.51 0.73 -6.68
N PRO A 32 5.44 0.96 -5.91
CA PRO A 32 4.68 -0.14 -5.32
C PRO A 32 4.05 -1.01 -6.41
N SER A 33 3.92 -2.30 -6.09
CA SER A 33 3.23 -3.31 -6.90
C SER A 33 1.76 -3.41 -6.49
N PHE A 34 1.47 -3.22 -5.20
CA PHE A 34 0.12 -3.24 -4.66
C PHE A 34 -0.07 -2.16 -3.58
N ILE A 35 -1.31 -1.70 -3.43
CA ILE A 35 -1.74 -0.90 -2.27
C ILE A 35 -2.87 -1.64 -1.57
N ILE A 36 -2.72 -1.85 -0.25
CA ILE A 36 -3.75 -2.46 0.60
C ILE A 36 -4.36 -1.38 1.49
N LEU A 37 -5.69 -1.31 1.52
CA LEU A 37 -6.44 -0.54 2.50
C LEU A 37 -7.03 -1.49 3.53
N ALA A 38 -6.73 -1.25 4.79
CA ALA A 38 -7.19 -2.07 5.89
C ALA A 38 -7.54 -1.20 7.11
N SER A 39 -8.36 -1.73 8.01
CA SER A 39 -8.55 -1.12 9.33
C SER A 39 -7.35 -1.46 10.22
N ASP A 40 -7.05 -0.62 11.21
CA ASP A 40 -5.95 -0.78 12.17
C ASP A 40 -5.94 -2.15 12.86
N HIS A 41 -7.09 -2.77 13.04
CA HIS A 41 -7.23 -4.09 13.66
C HIS A 41 -6.91 -5.27 12.72
N GLN A 42 -6.57 -5.01 11.45
CA GLN A 42 -6.38 -6.05 10.43
C GLN A 42 -4.93 -6.15 9.94
N GLU A 43 -3.97 -5.61 10.69
CA GLU A 43 -2.55 -5.63 10.35
C GLU A 43 -2.00 -7.05 10.11
N GLU A 44 -2.36 -8.02 10.97
CA GLU A 44 -1.94 -9.43 10.83
C GLU A 44 -2.38 -10.03 9.49
N GLU A 45 -3.56 -9.65 8.99
CA GLU A 45 -4.06 -10.14 7.71
C GLU A 45 -3.32 -9.51 6.53
N VAL A 46 -2.85 -8.26 6.65
CA VAL A 46 -2.01 -7.61 5.63
C VAL A 46 -0.67 -8.31 5.52
N GLU A 47 -0.05 -8.69 6.64
CA GLU A 47 1.21 -9.44 6.65
C GLU A 47 1.06 -10.82 5.98
N LYS A 48 -0.03 -11.54 6.26
CA LYS A 48 -0.34 -12.82 5.60
C LYS A 48 -0.50 -12.67 4.09
N ILE A 49 -1.19 -11.62 3.64
CA ILE A 49 -1.36 -11.31 2.22
C ILE A 49 -0.01 -10.98 1.57
N ALA A 50 0.81 -10.16 2.22
CA ALA A 50 2.12 -9.80 1.72
C ALA A 50 3.05 -11.03 1.62
N ALA A 51 3.01 -11.92 2.62
CA ALA A 51 3.73 -13.19 2.56
C ALA A 51 3.24 -14.07 1.39
N ALA A 52 1.93 -14.16 1.18
CA ALA A 52 1.35 -14.93 0.07
C ALA A 52 1.71 -14.36 -1.32
N LEU A 53 1.93 -13.06 -1.42
CA LEU A 53 2.34 -12.36 -2.64
C LEU A 53 3.87 -12.31 -2.84
N ASN A 54 4.65 -12.89 -1.93
CA ASN A 54 6.12 -12.83 -1.92
C ASN A 54 6.65 -11.38 -2.00
N ILE A 55 6.11 -10.50 -1.16
CA ILE A 55 6.51 -9.11 -1.08
C ILE A 55 7.85 -8.96 -0.36
N ASP A 56 8.77 -8.18 -0.93
CA ASP A 56 10.10 -7.91 -0.37
C ASP A 56 10.09 -6.79 0.69
N PHE A 57 9.19 -5.82 0.53
CA PHE A 57 9.10 -4.68 1.44
C PHE A 57 7.65 -4.16 1.58
N ILE A 58 7.28 -3.82 2.81
CA ILE A 58 5.96 -3.28 3.17
C ILE A 58 6.16 -1.92 3.84
N GLU A 59 5.54 -0.87 3.31
CA GLU A 59 5.46 0.45 3.95
C GLU A 59 4.06 0.71 4.49
N LYS A 60 3.94 0.99 5.79
CA LYS A 60 2.69 1.36 6.46
C LYS A 60 2.52 2.88 6.48
N PHE A 61 1.34 3.39 6.11
CA PHE A 61 1.05 4.83 6.08
C PHE A 61 -0.46 5.12 6.17
N PHE A 62 -0.85 6.38 6.31
CA PHE A 62 -2.28 6.79 6.39
C PHE A 62 -2.69 7.65 5.21
N ILE A 63 -3.66 7.21 4.41
CA ILE A 63 -4.33 8.03 3.37
C ILE A 63 -5.67 8.50 3.92
N ASN A 64 -5.88 9.81 4.07
CA ASN A 64 -7.18 10.37 4.48
C ASN A 64 -7.78 9.66 5.72
N ASN A 65 -6.98 9.50 6.79
CA ASN A 65 -7.34 8.78 8.02
C ASN A 65 -7.66 7.27 7.85
N THR A 66 -7.28 6.68 6.72
CA THR A 66 -7.38 5.24 6.47
C THR A 66 -6.01 4.62 6.48
N LEU A 67 -5.83 3.56 7.27
CA LEU A 67 -4.59 2.82 7.29
C LEU A 67 -4.37 2.09 5.96
N SER A 68 -3.19 2.29 5.42
CA SER A 68 -2.80 1.89 4.08
C SER A 68 -1.42 1.25 4.10
N TYR A 69 -1.20 0.29 3.20
CA TYR A 69 0.07 -0.41 3.06
C TYR A 69 0.48 -0.41 1.60
N SER A 70 1.73 -0.05 1.32
CA SER A 70 2.34 -0.15 0.00
C SER A 70 3.24 -1.38 0.00
N LEU A 71 3.01 -2.27 -0.95
CA LEU A 71 3.77 -3.51 -1.10
C LEU A 71 4.68 -3.43 -2.32
N PHE A 72 5.93 -3.84 -2.16
CA PHE A 72 6.98 -3.75 -3.18
C PHE A 72 7.59 -5.14 -3.43
N ASN A 73 7.72 -5.49 -4.72
CA ASN A 73 8.49 -6.63 -5.23
C ASN A 73 9.75 -6.14 -5.94
#